data_AF-A0A7J7SD71-F1
#
_entry.id   AF-A0A7J7SD71-F1
#
_cell.length_a   1.000
_cell.length_b   1.000
_cell.length_c   1.000
_cell.angle_alpha   90.00
_cell.angle_beta   90.00
_cell.angle_gamma   90.00
#
_symmetry.space_group_name_H-M   'P 1'
#
loop_
_entity.id
_entity.type
_entity.pdbx_description
1 polymer ?
#
loop_
_entity_poly.entity_id
_entity_poly.type
_entity_poly.pdbx_seq_one_letter_code
_entity_poly.pdbx_strand_id
1 'polypeptide(L)'
;MVKPSTPSPSHESSSSSGSDEGTEYYPHLVFLQNKARREDFCPRKLRQMHLMIDQLMAHSHLRYKGTLSMLQCNVFPGLPPDFLDSEVNLFLMPFMDSEAESENPPRAGPSSSPLFSLLPGYRGHPSFQSLVSKLRSQVMSMARPQLSHTILTEKNWFHYAARIWDGVKKSSALAEYSRLLA
;
A
#
# COMPACT_ATOMS: atom_id res chain seq x y z
N MET A 1 11.77 -15.88 0.27
CA MET A 1 12.41 -17.21 0.14
C MET A 1 12.99 -17.77 1.45
N VAL A 2 13.10 -16.97 2.52
CA VAL A 2 13.68 -17.42 3.81
C VAL A 2 12.66 -17.54 4.95
N LYS A 3 11.36 -17.36 4.65
CA LYS A 3 10.31 -17.48 5.65
C LYS A 3 10.11 -18.96 6.00
N PRO A 4 9.81 -19.29 7.27
CA PRO A 4 9.36 -20.63 7.62
C PRO A 4 8.11 -21.00 6.82
N SER A 5 7.97 -22.29 6.47
CA SER A 5 6.77 -22.78 5.81
C SER A 5 5.56 -22.55 6.72
N THR A 6 4.61 -21.76 6.23
CA THR A 6 3.34 -21.50 6.89
C THR A 6 2.24 -22.21 6.11
N PRO A 7 1.54 -23.19 6.72
CA PRO A 7 0.47 -23.88 6.03
C PRO A 7 -0.69 -22.94 5.68
N SER A 8 -1.22 -23.02 4.46
CA SER A 8 -2.44 -22.29 4.11
C SER A 8 -3.72 -22.98 4.62
N PRO A 9 -4.80 -22.21 4.83
CA PRO A 9 -6.09 -22.74 5.23
C PRO A 9 -6.73 -23.56 4.09
N SER A 10 -7.34 -24.69 4.44
CA SER A 10 -7.86 -25.69 3.50
C SER A 10 -9.15 -25.31 2.74
N HIS A 11 -9.61 -24.04 2.80
CA HIS A 11 -10.98 -23.66 2.41
C HIS A 11 -11.11 -22.52 1.37
N GLU A 12 -10.06 -22.18 0.62
CA GLU A 12 -10.19 -21.33 -0.60
C GLU A 12 -10.25 -22.14 -1.91
N SER A 13 -10.67 -23.41 -1.84
CA SER A 13 -10.87 -24.28 -3.01
C SER A 13 -12.25 -24.06 -3.66
N SER A 14 -12.51 -22.86 -4.19
CA SER A 14 -13.58 -22.68 -5.18
C SER A 14 -13.34 -21.45 -6.06
N SER A 15 -12.31 -21.52 -6.92
CA SER A 15 -12.30 -21.00 -8.31
C SER A 15 -10.88 -20.70 -8.80
N SER A 16 -10.11 -21.74 -9.11
CA SER A 16 -9.18 -21.71 -10.24
C SER A 16 -8.53 -23.09 -10.40
N SER A 17 -8.80 -23.69 -11.54
CA SER A 17 -8.11 -24.88 -12.04
C SER A 17 -6.65 -24.52 -12.38
N GLY A 18 -5.69 -25.03 -11.61
CA GLY A 18 -4.27 -24.93 -11.92
C GLY A 18 -3.37 -25.42 -10.78
N SER A 19 -2.83 -26.62 -10.94
CA SER A 19 -1.67 -27.24 -10.26
C SER A 19 -1.48 -26.99 -8.75
N ASP A 20 -1.62 -28.10 -8.02
CA ASP A 20 -1.38 -28.32 -6.59
C ASP A 20 0.08 -28.06 -6.17
N GLU A 21 0.54 -26.81 -6.23
CA GLU A 21 1.73 -26.34 -5.52
C GLU A 21 1.34 -26.06 -4.07
N GLY A 22 1.98 -26.80 -3.15
CA GLY A 22 1.65 -26.82 -1.72
C GLY A 22 1.22 -25.47 -1.17
N THR A 23 0.00 -25.45 -0.63
CA THR A 23 -0.77 -24.27 -0.27
C THR A 23 0.01 -23.41 0.74
N GLU A 24 0.80 -22.46 0.24
CA GLU A 24 1.67 -21.59 1.06
C GLU A 24 1.04 -20.22 1.22
N TYR A 25 1.02 -19.72 2.46
CA TYR A 25 0.42 -18.42 2.74
C TYR A 25 1.31 -17.28 2.24
N TYR A 26 0.72 -16.40 1.42
CA TYR A 26 1.31 -15.16 0.94
C TYR A 26 0.43 -13.96 1.30
N PRO A 27 0.95 -12.98 2.09
CA PRO A 27 0.16 -11.84 2.54
C PRO A 27 -0.08 -10.82 1.41
N HIS A 28 -1.04 -9.93 1.66
CA HIS A 28 -1.22 -8.71 0.86
C HIS A 28 -0.06 -7.74 1.08
N LEU A 29 0.36 -7.09 0.00
CA LEU A 29 1.39 -6.04 0.01
C LEU A 29 0.80 -4.73 -0.50
N VAL A 30 1.12 -3.63 0.17
CA VAL A 30 0.73 -2.26 -0.21
C VAL A 30 1.99 -1.42 -0.30
N PHE A 31 2.13 -0.68 -1.40
CA PHE A 31 3.19 0.30 -1.59
C PHE A 31 2.69 1.68 -1.18
N LEU A 32 3.35 2.29 -0.19
CA LEU A 32 3.00 3.63 0.30
C LEU A 32 4.13 4.60 -0.03
N GLN A 33 3.90 5.48 -1.01
CA GLN A 33 4.84 6.57 -1.32
C GLN A 33 4.54 7.76 -0.42
N ASN A 34 5.25 7.81 0.71
CA ASN A 34 5.18 8.94 1.63
C ASN A 34 5.98 10.14 1.09
N LYS A 35 5.64 11.35 1.55
CA LYS A 35 6.26 12.62 1.13
C LYS A 35 6.14 12.87 -0.37
N ALA A 36 5.05 12.40 -0.98
CA ALA A 36 4.74 12.62 -2.37
C ALA A 36 4.59 14.12 -2.66
N ARG A 37 5.13 14.56 -3.79
CA ARG A 37 5.05 15.94 -4.27
C ARG A 37 4.00 16.07 -5.36
N ARG A 38 3.69 17.30 -5.76
CA ARG A 38 2.78 17.59 -6.88
C ARG A 38 3.10 16.78 -8.14
N GLU A 39 4.37 16.60 -8.49
CA GLU A 39 4.74 15.79 -9.67
C GLU A 39 4.32 14.32 -9.58
N ASP A 40 4.17 13.76 -8.37
CA ASP A 40 3.76 12.37 -8.14
C ASP A 40 2.26 12.16 -8.38
N PHE A 41 1.46 13.22 -8.24
CA PHE A 41 0.02 13.21 -8.50
C PHE A 41 -0.33 13.50 -9.97
N CYS A 42 0.62 13.39 -10.91
CA CYS A 42 0.26 13.47 -12.33
C CYS A 42 -0.07 12.06 -12.89
N PRO A 43 -1.18 11.89 -13.64
CA PRO A 43 -1.58 10.59 -14.19
C PRO A 43 -0.49 9.88 -15.00
N ARG A 44 0.33 10.66 -15.74
CA ARG A 44 1.45 10.14 -16.52
C ARG A 44 2.49 9.44 -15.64
N LYS A 45 2.86 10.05 -14.51
CA LYS A 45 3.83 9.46 -13.57
C LYS A 45 3.21 8.33 -12.75
N LEU A 46 1.93 8.43 -12.41
CA LEU A 46 1.18 7.34 -11.78
C LEU A 46 1.25 6.07 -12.64
N ARG A 47 0.95 6.18 -13.95
CA ARG A 47 1.05 5.04 -14.88
C ARG A 47 2.45 4.43 -14.91
N GLN A 48 3.49 5.27 -14.92
CA GLN A 48 4.88 4.81 -14.89
C GLN A 48 5.22 4.06 -13.58
N MET A 49 4.76 4.55 -12.43
CA MET A 49 4.98 3.88 -11.14
C MET A 49 4.33 2.49 -11.14
N HIS A 50 3.08 2.39 -11.61
CA HIS A 50 2.37 1.11 -11.70
C HIS A 50 3.08 0.12 -12.63
N LEU A 51 3.49 0.57 -13.82
CA LEU A 51 4.24 -0.24 -14.78
C LEU A 51 5.55 -0.77 -14.19
N MET A 52 6.34 0.10 -13.54
CA MET A 52 7.63 -0.28 -12.96
C MET A 52 7.47 -1.28 -11.84
N ILE A 53 6.54 -1.05 -10.91
CA ILE A 53 6.30 -1.96 -9.78
C ILE A 53 5.84 -3.33 -10.31
N ASP A 54 4.95 -3.35 -11.30
CA ASP A 54 4.47 -4.59 -11.90
C ASP A 54 5.63 -5.41 -12.49
N GLN A 55 6.47 -4.79 -13.33
CA GLN A 55 7.60 -5.47 -13.93
C GLN A 55 8.61 -5.99 -12.89
N LEU A 56 8.88 -5.22 -11.84
CA LEU A 56 9.79 -5.62 -10.76
C LEU A 56 9.24 -6.76 -9.90
N MET A 57 7.91 -6.84 -9.77
CA MET A 57 7.22 -7.81 -8.93
C MET A 57 6.57 -8.96 -9.71
N ALA A 58 6.82 -9.06 -11.02
CA ALA A 58 6.18 -10.01 -11.92
C ALA A 58 6.33 -11.48 -11.46
N HIS A 59 7.45 -11.82 -10.83
CA HIS A 59 7.75 -13.15 -10.31
C HIS A 59 7.57 -13.27 -8.79
N SER A 60 7.03 -12.24 -8.14
CA SER A 60 6.73 -12.28 -6.71
C SER A 60 5.40 -13.00 -6.47
N HIS A 61 5.39 -13.92 -5.52
CA HIS A 61 4.18 -14.63 -5.09
C HIS A 61 3.29 -13.80 -4.13
N LEU A 62 3.71 -12.58 -3.78
CA LEU A 62 2.96 -11.71 -2.87
C LEU A 62 1.68 -11.18 -3.54
N ARG A 63 0.64 -10.92 -2.75
CA ARG A 63 -0.62 -10.35 -3.25
C ARG A 63 -0.51 -8.81 -3.33
N TYR A 64 0.10 -8.29 -4.39
CA TYR A 64 0.39 -6.85 -4.55
C TYR A 64 -0.54 -6.09 -5.52
N LYS A 65 -1.58 -6.72 -6.05
CA LYS A 65 -2.54 -6.14 -7.00
C LYS A 65 -4.00 -6.32 -6.55
N GLY A 66 -4.90 -5.51 -7.09
CA GLY A 66 -6.34 -5.75 -7.07
C GLY A 66 -7.04 -5.65 -5.71
N THR A 67 -6.39 -5.11 -4.67
CA THR A 67 -7.02 -4.94 -3.34
C THR A 67 -7.19 -3.48 -2.94
N LEU A 68 -6.24 -2.60 -3.31
CA LEU A 68 -6.27 -1.19 -2.93
C LEU A 68 -6.10 -0.31 -4.18
N SER A 69 -7.17 0.39 -4.56
CA SER A 69 -7.22 1.26 -5.75
C SER A 69 -7.38 2.73 -5.37
N MET A 70 -6.44 3.57 -5.82
CA MET A 70 -6.57 5.03 -5.68
C MET A 70 -7.62 5.61 -6.64
N LEU A 71 -7.81 4.98 -7.80
CA LEU A 71 -8.80 5.40 -8.80
C LEU A 71 -10.21 5.25 -8.25
N GLN A 72 -10.51 4.11 -7.64
CA GLN A 72 -11.81 3.86 -7.00
C GLN A 72 -12.05 4.75 -5.76
N CYS A 73 -10.99 5.19 -5.09
CA CYS A 73 -11.08 6.12 -3.97
C CYS A 73 -11.35 7.57 -4.38
N ASN A 74 -11.61 7.85 -5.67
CA ASN A 74 -11.83 9.20 -6.20
C ASN A 74 -10.67 10.17 -5.86
N VAL A 75 -9.43 9.68 -5.90
CA VAL A 75 -8.23 10.52 -5.76
C VAL A 75 -7.92 11.25 -7.06
N PHE A 76 -8.23 10.61 -8.20
CA PHE A 76 -8.09 11.16 -9.55
C PHE A 76 -9.46 11.19 -10.24
N PRO A 77 -10.29 12.23 -9.98
CA PRO A 77 -11.59 12.35 -10.62
C PRO A 77 -11.45 12.38 -12.15
N GLY A 78 -12.30 11.63 -12.84
CA GLY A 78 -12.34 11.59 -14.31
C GLY A 78 -11.27 10.71 -14.97
N LEU A 79 -10.44 10.01 -14.20
CA LEU A 79 -9.53 9.00 -14.73
C LEU A 79 -10.24 7.64 -14.74
N PRO A 80 -10.44 7.03 -15.93
CA PRO A 80 -11.15 5.76 -15.99
C PRO A 80 -10.24 4.59 -15.55
N PRO A 81 -10.79 3.46 -15.07
CA PRO A 81 -9.99 2.33 -14.56
C PRO A 81 -9.09 1.67 -15.62
N ASP A 82 -9.48 1.73 -16.89
CA ASP A 82 -8.73 1.22 -18.06
C ASP A 82 -7.48 2.06 -18.38
N PHE A 83 -7.28 3.20 -17.71
CA PHE A 83 -6.05 3.99 -17.84
C PHE A 83 -4.81 3.22 -17.37
N LEU A 84 -4.94 2.31 -16.40
CA LEU A 84 -3.85 1.50 -15.88
C LEU A 84 -3.94 0.07 -16.43
N ASP A 85 -2.91 -0.39 -17.14
CA ASP A 85 -2.88 -1.76 -17.68
C ASP A 85 -2.84 -2.80 -16.54
N SER A 86 -2.13 -2.47 -15.45
CA SER A 86 -2.14 -3.24 -14.22
C SER A 86 -2.14 -2.33 -12.99
N GLU A 87 -3.21 -2.43 -12.19
CA GLU A 87 -3.31 -1.67 -10.95
C GLU A 87 -2.70 -2.45 -9.78
N VAL A 88 -1.47 -2.07 -9.41
CA VAL A 88 -0.82 -2.49 -8.16
C VAL A 88 -1.42 -1.71 -6.97
N ASN A 89 -1.30 -2.29 -5.77
CA ASN A 89 -1.75 -1.71 -4.50
C ASN A 89 -0.86 -0.54 -4.06
N LEU A 90 -0.83 0.55 -4.84
CA LEU A 90 -0.03 1.75 -4.59
C LEU A 90 -0.90 2.86 -3.97
N PHE A 91 -0.37 3.57 -2.98
CA PHE A 91 -1.00 4.75 -2.40
C PHE A 91 0.01 5.89 -2.21
N LEU A 92 -0.41 7.13 -2.49
CA LEU A 92 0.42 8.32 -2.34
C LEU A 92 0.02 9.14 -1.11
N MET A 93 1.00 9.58 -0.34
CA MET A 93 0.80 10.44 0.84
C MET A 93 1.65 11.71 0.72
N PRO A 94 1.05 12.91 0.67
CA PRO A 94 1.80 14.15 0.57
C PRO A 94 2.46 14.52 1.89
N PHE A 95 3.24 15.60 1.89
CA PHE A 95 3.64 16.25 3.13
C PHE A 95 2.42 16.70 3.93
N MET A 96 2.55 16.68 5.25
CA MET A 96 1.56 17.29 6.13
C MET A 96 1.74 18.80 6.03
N ASP A 97 0.65 19.53 5.82
CA ASP A 97 0.66 20.99 5.75
C ASP A 97 1.28 21.52 7.05
N SER A 98 2.28 22.40 6.95
CA SER A 98 2.86 23.07 8.13
C SER A 98 2.00 24.28 8.46
N GLU A 99 1.59 24.42 9.72
CA GLU A 99 0.83 25.58 10.24
C GLU A 99 1.46 26.94 9.87
N ALA A 100 2.77 26.97 9.58
CA ALA A 100 3.53 28.17 9.22
C ALA A 100 3.17 28.78 7.85
N GLU A 101 2.54 28.03 6.93
CA GLU A 101 2.11 28.57 5.63
C GLU A 101 0.78 29.34 5.71
N SER A 102 0.04 29.24 6.82
CA SER A 102 -1.24 29.94 7.04
C SER A 102 -1.10 31.34 7.66
N GLU A 103 0.05 31.69 8.24
CA GLU A 103 0.18 32.94 9.01
C GLU A 103 0.55 34.19 8.20
N ASN A 104 0.94 34.04 6.92
CA ASN A 104 1.26 35.19 6.08
C ASN A 104 0.25 35.34 4.95
N PRO A 105 -0.90 36.02 5.18
CA PRO A 105 -1.76 36.42 4.08
C PRO A 105 -0.93 37.25 3.08
N PRO A 106 -1.06 37.01 1.76
CA PRO A 106 -0.46 37.87 0.75
C PRO A 106 -0.90 39.31 1.02
N ARG A 107 0.05 40.23 1.21
CA ARG A 107 -0.24 41.67 1.33
C ARG A 107 -1.06 42.07 0.10
N ALA A 108 -2.34 42.39 0.32
CA ALA A 108 -3.24 42.84 -0.73
C ALA A 108 -2.63 44.05 -1.45
N GLY A 109 -2.39 43.90 -2.75
CA GLY A 109 -2.16 45.05 -3.62
C GLY A 109 -3.46 45.83 -3.78
N PRO A 110 -3.41 47.16 -3.99
CA PRO A 110 -4.58 48.05 -3.96
C PRO A 110 -5.64 47.79 -5.06
N SER A 111 -5.47 46.77 -5.92
CA SER A 111 -6.32 46.50 -7.08
C SER A 111 -6.98 45.11 -7.11
N SER A 112 -6.79 44.25 -6.09
CA SER A 112 -7.40 42.91 -6.09
C SER A 112 -8.64 42.84 -5.20
N SER A 113 -9.67 42.11 -5.65
CA SER A 113 -10.86 41.84 -4.83
C SER A 113 -10.46 41.22 -3.49
N PRO A 114 -11.08 41.61 -2.36
CA PRO A 114 -10.62 41.24 -1.01
C PRO A 114 -10.56 39.72 -0.79
N LEU A 115 -11.42 38.96 -1.46
CA LEU A 115 -11.45 37.49 -1.39
C LEU A 115 -10.34 36.81 -2.20
N PHE A 116 -9.87 37.44 -3.29
CA PHE A 116 -8.83 36.86 -4.15
C PHE A 116 -7.49 36.77 -3.42
N SER A 117 -7.17 37.77 -2.58
CA SER A 117 -5.96 37.76 -1.75
C SER A 117 -5.97 36.68 -0.66
N LEU A 118 -7.13 36.13 -0.30
CA LEU A 118 -7.27 35.08 0.71
C LEU A 118 -7.24 33.66 0.11
N LEU A 119 -7.13 33.52 -1.21
CA LEU A 119 -7.07 32.21 -1.84
C LEU A 119 -5.76 31.50 -1.48
N PRO A 120 -5.82 30.23 -1.06
CA PRO A 120 -4.61 29.46 -0.78
C PRO A 120 -3.82 29.19 -2.07
N GLY A 121 -2.51 28.97 -1.92
CA GLY A 121 -1.66 28.54 -3.02
C GLY A 121 -2.12 27.21 -3.62
N TYR A 122 -1.92 27.04 -4.93
CA TYR A 122 -2.24 25.79 -5.61
C TYR A 122 -1.21 24.71 -5.25
N ARG A 123 -1.62 23.74 -4.42
CA ARG A 123 -0.78 22.59 -4.02
C ARG A 123 -0.70 21.47 -5.08
N GLY A 124 -1.76 21.28 -5.88
CA GLY A 124 -1.81 20.26 -6.93
C GLY A 124 -1.94 18.80 -6.45
N HIS A 125 -2.43 18.58 -5.23
CA HIS A 125 -2.81 17.27 -4.70
C HIS A 125 -3.95 17.40 -3.68
N PRO A 126 -4.63 16.31 -3.26
CA PRO A 126 -5.59 16.35 -2.16
C PRO A 126 -4.92 16.65 -0.80
N SER A 127 -5.71 17.02 0.20
CA SER A 127 -5.17 17.29 1.54
C SER A 127 -4.67 16.01 2.20
N PHE A 128 -3.67 16.15 3.08
CA PHE A 128 -3.15 15.04 3.86
C PHE A 128 -4.27 14.29 4.60
N GLN A 129 -5.17 15.01 5.28
CA GLN A 129 -6.27 14.37 6.01
C GLN A 129 -7.26 13.62 5.13
N SER A 130 -7.57 14.12 3.93
CA SER A 130 -8.45 13.41 3.01
C SER A 130 -7.85 12.07 2.58
N LEU A 131 -6.55 12.06 2.28
CA LEU A 131 -5.83 10.85 1.87
C LEU A 131 -5.63 9.86 3.02
N VAL A 132 -5.31 10.34 4.23
CA VAL A 132 -5.26 9.48 5.43
C VAL A 132 -6.61 8.81 5.69
N SER A 133 -7.71 9.57 5.59
CA SER A 133 -9.06 9.02 5.79
C SER A 133 -9.37 7.92 4.77
N LYS A 134 -9.09 8.16 3.49
CA LYS A 134 -9.26 7.16 2.42
C LYS A 134 -8.40 5.92 2.63
N LEU A 135 -7.11 6.09 2.93
CA LEU A 135 -6.19 5.00 3.19
C LEU A 135 -6.64 4.17 4.40
N ARG A 136 -7.03 4.82 5.49
CA ARG A 136 -7.53 4.16 6.70
C ARG A 136 -8.74 3.28 6.39
N SER A 137 -9.72 3.82 5.66
CA SER A 137 -10.91 3.06 5.26
C SER A 137 -10.55 1.83 4.44
N GLN A 138 -9.67 1.97 3.43
CA GLN A 138 -9.21 0.85 2.62
C GLN A 138 -8.48 -0.21 3.44
N VAL A 139 -7.54 0.19 4.30
CA VAL A 139 -6.76 -0.74 5.13
C VAL A 139 -7.65 -1.47 6.14
N MET A 140 -8.61 -0.79 6.77
CA MET A 140 -9.52 -1.41 7.75
C MET A 140 -10.53 -2.38 7.11
N SER A 141 -10.83 -2.19 5.81
CA SER A 141 -11.71 -3.05 5.02
C SER A 141 -11.01 -4.22 4.35
N MET A 142 -9.70 -4.39 4.55
CA MET A 142 -8.94 -5.52 3.98
C MET A 142 -9.47 -6.87 4.45
N ALA A 143 -9.34 -7.88 3.58
CA ALA A 143 -9.68 -9.26 3.88
C ALA A 143 -8.85 -9.78 5.07
N ARG A 144 -9.49 -10.64 5.88
CA ARG A 144 -8.88 -11.28 7.06
C ARG A 144 -8.82 -12.80 6.84
N PRO A 145 -8.03 -13.30 5.88
CA PRO A 145 -7.91 -14.73 5.65
C PRO A 145 -7.26 -15.41 6.85
N GLN A 146 -7.54 -16.70 7.02
CA GLN A 146 -6.92 -17.49 8.08
C GLN A 146 -5.40 -17.62 7.82
N LEU A 147 -4.60 -17.58 8.88
CA LEU A 147 -3.12 -17.69 8.79
C LEU A 147 -2.62 -19.12 8.97
N SER A 148 -3.47 -20.03 9.43
CA SER A 148 -3.14 -21.42 9.73
C SER A 148 -4.33 -22.34 9.42
N HIS A 149 -4.13 -23.66 9.51
CA HIS A 149 -5.22 -24.64 9.38
C HIS A 149 -6.29 -24.53 10.47
N THR A 150 -6.02 -23.83 11.57
CA THR A 150 -6.97 -23.60 12.67
C THR A 150 -7.39 -22.14 12.73
N ILE A 151 -8.66 -21.89 13.08
CA ILE A 151 -9.14 -20.55 13.36
C ILE A 151 -8.47 -20.04 14.64
N LEU A 152 -7.77 -18.91 14.52
CA LEU A 152 -7.02 -18.31 15.62
C LEU A 152 -7.84 -17.20 16.30
N THR A 153 -7.76 -17.14 17.62
CA THR A 153 -8.16 -15.97 18.42
C THR A 153 -6.96 -15.05 18.61
N GLU A 154 -7.16 -13.83 19.13
CA GLU A 154 -6.07 -12.88 19.41
C GLU A 154 -4.99 -13.47 20.34
N LYS A 155 -5.39 -14.25 21.35
CA LYS A 155 -4.44 -14.95 22.25
C LYS A 155 -3.67 -16.05 21.53
N ASN A 156 -4.36 -16.87 20.74
CA ASN A 156 -3.71 -17.97 20.02
C ASN A 156 -2.78 -17.45 18.92
N TRP A 157 -3.13 -16.33 18.28
CA TRP A 157 -2.27 -15.64 17.33
C TRP A 157 -0.97 -15.18 17.99
N PHE A 158 -1.01 -14.64 19.21
CA PHE A 158 0.19 -14.26 19.95
C PHE A 158 1.11 -15.45 20.25
N HIS A 159 0.54 -16.58 20.72
CA HIS A 159 1.31 -17.81 20.93
C HIS A 159 1.90 -18.37 19.64
N TYR A 160 1.15 -18.29 18.53
CA TYR A 160 1.62 -18.67 17.21
C TYR A 160 2.81 -17.80 16.76
N ALA A 161 2.71 -16.48 16.91
CA ALA A 161 3.78 -15.55 16.56
C ALA A 161 5.07 -15.83 17.35
N ALA A 162 4.96 -16.10 18.66
CA ALA A 162 6.10 -16.47 19.50
C ALA A 162 6.81 -17.73 18.98
N ARG A 163 6.05 -18.77 18.62
CA ARG A 163 6.60 -20.01 18.05
C ARG A 163 7.31 -19.76 16.72
N ILE A 164 6.71 -18.95 15.83
CA ILE A 164 7.33 -18.60 14.54
C ILE A 164 8.65 -17.87 14.76
N TRP A 165 8.70 -16.92 15.71
CA TRP A 165 9.92 -16.17 16.03
C TRP A 165 11.05 -17.06 16.52
N ASP A 166 10.77 -18.02 17.41
CA ASP A 166 11.78 -18.97 17.88
C ASP A 166 12.29 -19.89 16.75
N GLY A 167 11.42 -20.23 15.79
CA GLY A 167 11.81 -20.93 14.57
C GLY A 167 12.72 -20.11 13.66
N VAL A 168 12.40 -18.82 13.46
CA VAL A 168 13.20 -17.90 12.63
C VAL A 168 14.61 -17.73 13.19
N LYS A 169 14.75 -17.58 14.52
CA LYS A 169 16.07 -17.46 15.16
C LYS A 169 16.98 -18.66 14.92
N LYS A 170 16.40 -19.86 14.78
CA LYS A 170 17.12 -21.12 14.56
C LYS A 170 17.12 -21.55 13.09
N SER A 171 16.75 -20.66 12.17
CA SER A 171 16.59 -20.96 10.75
C SER A 171 17.92 -21.25 10.07
N SER A 172 18.01 -22.42 9.42
CA SER A 172 19.16 -22.81 8.60
C SER A 172 19.32 -21.91 7.37
N ALA A 173 18.21 -21.56 6.70
CA ALA A 173 18.23 -20.72 5.50
C ALA A 173 18.74 -19.30 5.80
N LEU A 174 18.38 -18.75 6.96
CA LEU A 174 18.90 -17.44 7.39
C LEU A 174 20.40 -17.51 7.69
N ALA A 175 20.85 -18.57 8.34
CA ALA A 175 22.27 -18.79 8.61
C ALA A 175 23.09 -18.98 7.32
N GLU A 176 22.56 -19.69 6.33
CA GLU A 176 23.19 -19.87 5.03
C GLU A 176 23.31 -18.55 4.27
N TYR A 177 22.25 -17.75 4.21
CA TYR A 177 22.30 -16.42 3.60
C TYR A 177 23.32 -15.51 4.30
N SER A 178 23.42 -15.58 5.63
CA SER A 178 24.42 -14.82 6.38
C SER A 178 25.86 -15.21 6.03
N ARG A 179 26.13 -16.47 5.66
CA ARG A 179 27.48 -16.89 5.25
C ARG A 179 27.87 -16.37 3.87
N LEU A 180 26.91 -16.08 2.99
CA LEU A 180 27.18 -15.52 1.67
C LEU A 180 27.57 -14.03 1.71
N LEU A 181 27.30 -13.35 2.84
CA LEU A 181 27.58 -11.94 3.05
C LEU A 181 28.87 -11.69 3.86
N ALA A 182 29.49 -12.73 4.41
CA ALA A 182 30.70 -12.68 5.23
C ALA A 182 31.93 -13.07 4.40
#